data_AF-A0A432FA16-F1
#
_entry.id   AF-A0A432FA16-F1
#
_cell.length_a   1.000
_cell.length_b   1.000
_cell.length_c   1.000
_cell.angle_alpha   90.00
_cell.angle_beta   90.00
_cell.angle_gamma   90.00
#
_symmetry.space_group_name_H-M   'P 1'
#
loop_
_entity.id
_entity.type
_entity.pdbx_description
1 polymer ?
#
loop_
_entity_poly.entity_id
_entity_poly.type
_entity_poly.pdbx_seq_one_letter_code
_entity_poly.pdbx_strand_id
1 'polypeptide(L)' 'MFVTFEGPDGAGKSTVLKMIIKFLEEQNIRYFLTKEPGAENNIVARKIRKILLDTENEMSDMTEALLYTADRRLNLETNI' A
#
# COMPACT_ATOMS: atom_id res chain seq x y z
N MET A 1 -0.73 12.72 12.57
CA MET A 1 0.47 12.67 11.71
C MET A 1 0.28 11.52 10.74
N PHE A 2 0.47 11.73 9.44
CA PHE A 2 0.41 10.68 8.41
C PHE A 2 1.78 10.58 7.75
N VAL A 3 2.32 9.38 7.66
CA VAL A 3 3.69 9.11 7.18
C VAL A 3 3.61 8.02 6.11
N THR A 4 4.21 8.27 4.95
CA THR A 4 4.31 7.31 3.85
C THR A 4 5.76 6.89 3.64
N PHE A 5 5.96 5.66 3.15
CA PHE A 5 7.27 5.10 2.84
C PHE A 5 7.33 4.74 1.35
N GLU A 6 7.99 5.59 0.57
CA GLU A 6 8.09 5.46 -0.89
C GLU A 6 9.48 4.98 -1.32
N GLY A 7 9.56 4.39 -2.51
CA GLY A 7 10.81 3.96 -3.12
C GLY A 7 10.64 2.75 -4.06
N PRO A 8 11.66 2.40 -4.85
CA PRO A 8 11.59 1.28 -5.78
C PRO A 8 11.52 -0.06 -5.05
N ASP A 9 11.17 -1.12 -5.77
CA ASP A 9 11.22 -2.48 -5.23
C ASP A 9 12.64 -2.86 -4.83
N GLY A 10 12.75 -3.56 -3.71
CA GLY A 10 14.05 -3.89 -3.10
C GLY A 10 14.71 -2.76 -2.30
N ALA A 11 14.16 -1.54 -2.24
CA ALA A 11 14.74 -0.40 -1.49
C ALA A 11 14.74 -0.54 0.05
N GLY A 12 14.33 -1.69 0.60
CA GLY A 12 14.32 -1.92 2.05
C GLY A 12 13.14 -1.30 2.81
N LYS A 13 12.12 -0.79 2.12
CA LYS A 13 10.92 -0.16 2.73
C LYS A 13 10.30 -1.02 3.84
N SER A 14 10.09 -2.31 3.58
CA SER A 14 9.52 -3.25 4.55
C SER A 14 10.41 -3.46 5.78
N THR A 15 11.72 -3.36 5.63
CA THR A 15 12.67 -3.47 6.75
C THR A 15 12.59 -2.25 7.65
N VAL A 16 12.61 -1.05 7.05
CA VAL A 16 12.46 0.22 7.78
C VAL A 16 11.12 0.27 8.52
N LEU A 17 10.03 -0.12 7.85
CA LEU A 17 8.69 -0.16 8.44
C LEU A 17 8.66 -1.05 9.71
N LYS A 18 9.27 -2.24 9.67
CA LYS A 18 9.36 -3.14 10.84
C LYS A 18 10.13 -2.51 12.00
N MET A 19 11.23 -1.81 11.72
CA MET A 19 12.00 -1.11 12.75
C MET A 19 11.20 0.01 13.41
N ILE A 20 10.43 0.76 12.62
CA ILE A 20 9.59 1.85 13.12
C ILE A 20 8.42 1.31 13.94
N ILE A 21 7.75 0.25 13.48
CA ILE A 21 6.69 -0.41 14.24
C ILE A 21 7.20 -0.83 15.62
N LYS A 22 8.35 -1.52 15.66
CA LYS A 22 8.98 -1.93 16.91
C LYS A 22 9.26 -0.74 17.84
N PHE A 23 9.80 0.35 17.30
CA PHE A 23 10.02 1.57 18.08
C PHE A 23 8.71 2.15 18.63
N LEU A 24 7.66 2.26 17.82
CA LEU A 24 6.36 2.80 18.25
C LEU A 24 5.73 1.94 19.36
N GLU A 25 5.86 0.62 19.25
CA GLU A 25 5.43 -0.33 20.30
C GLU A 25 6.21 -0.14 21.60
N GLU A 26 7.55 -0.06 21.53
CA GLU A 26 8.42 0.19 22.69
C GLU A 26 8.09 1.51 23.40
N GLN A 27 7.68 2.52 22.64
CA GLN A 27 7.26 3.83 23.16
C GLN A 27 5.78 3.90 23.57
N ASN A 28 5.01 2.80 23.44
CA ASN A 28 3.56 2.76 23.67
C ASN A 28 2.78 3.81 22.85
N ILE A 29 3.26 4.13 21.65
CA ILE A 29 2.60 5.07 20.75
C ILE A 29 1.60 4.29 19.90
N ARG A 30 0.32 4.67 19.98
CA ARG A 30 -0.73 4.09 19.13
C ARG A 30 -0.48 4.42 17.67
N TYR A 31 -0.58 3.41 16.81
CA TYR A 31 -0.40 3.57 15.37
C TYR A 31 -1.45 2.76 14.61
N PHE A 32 -1.62 3.10 13.33
CA PHE A 32 -2.39 2.33 12.37
C PHE A 32 -1.51 2.07 11.16
N LEU A 33 -1.45 0.83 10.70
CA LEU A 33 -0.66 0.43 9.55
C LEU A 33 -1.58 0.15 8.35
N THR A 34 -1.21 0.69 7.20
CA THR A 34 -1.85 0.36 5.93
C THR A 34 -0.80 0.24 4.81
N LYS A 35 -1.18 -0.40 3.71
CA LYS A 35 -0.33 -0.68 2.55
C LYS A 35 -1.12 -0.46 1.26
N GLU A 36 -0.45 0.15 0.29
CA GLU A 36 -0.96 0.35 -1.07
C GLU A 36 0.09 -0.12 -2.10
N PRO A 37 -0.33 -0.62 -3.28
CA PRO A 37 -1.70 -0.99 -3.60
C PRO A 37 -2.10 -2.31 -2.92
N GLY A 38 -3.39 -2.55 -2.74
CA GLY A 38 -3.96 -3.84 -2.31
C GLY A 38 -4.28 -3.92 -0.83
N ALA A 39 -5.29 -3.16 -0.40
CA ALA A 39 -5.88 -3.26 0.93
C ALA A 39 -6.21 -4.72 1.30
N GLU A 40 -5.62 -5.22 2.40
CA GLU A 40 -5.65 -6.65 2.74
C GLU A 40 -7.06 -7.19 2.97
N ASN A 41 -7.99 -6.37 3.46
CA ASN A 41 -9.36 -6.76 3.76
C ASN A 41 -10.36 -6.54 2.60
N ASN A 42 -9.91 -6.04 1.44
CA ASN A 42 -10.79 -5.76 0.30
C ASN A 42 -10.43 -6.62 -0.92
N ILE A 43 -11.34 -7.49 -1.35
CA ILE A 43 -11.09 -8.40 -2.48
C ILE A 43 -10.87 -7.67 -3.80
N VAL A 44 -11.52 -6.53 -4.01
CA VAL A 44 -11.37 -5.71 -5.23
C VAL A 44 -9.99 -5.07 -5.24
N ALA A 45 -9.55 -4.49 -4.14
CA ALA A 45 -8.19 -3.93 -4.00
C ALA A 45 -7.10 -4.99 -4.28
N ARG A 46 -7.26 -6.20 -3.72
CA ARG A 46 -6.33 -7.32 -4.02
C ARG A 46 -6.31 -7.72 -5.51
N LYS A 47 -7.45 -7.64 -6.20
CA LYS A 47 -7.52 -7.89 -7.66
C LYS A 47 -6.85 -6.77 -8.44
N ILE A 48 -7.08 -5.51 -8.09
CA ILE A 48 -6.42 -4.36 -8.70
C ILE A 48 -4.91 -4.49 -8.55
N ARG A 49 -4.40 -4.81 -7.35
CA ARG A 49 -2.97 -5.07 -7.11
C ARG A 49 -2.41 -6.13 -8.05
N LYS A 50 -3.14 -7.23 -8.30
CA LYS A 50 -2.67 -8.28 -9.22
C LYS A 50 -2.50 -7.76 -10.64
N ILE A 51 -3.46 -6.97 -11.13
CA ILE A 51 -3.40 -6.36 -12.46
C ILE A 51 -2.21 -5.39 -12.53
N LEU A 52 -2.04 -4.52 -11.53
CA LEU A 52 -0.95 -3.54 -11.48
C LEU A 52 0.45 -4.17 -11.42
N LEU A 53 0.58 -5.37 -10.89
CA LEU A 53 1.87 -6.09 -10.80
C LEU A 53 2.11 -7.05 -11.96
N ASP A 54 1.14 -7.22 -12.84
CA ASP A 54 1.26 -8.10 -14.00
C ASP A 54 2.06 -7.39 -15.10
N THR A 55 3.24 -7.90 -15.42
CA THR A 55 4.10 -7.32 -16.46
C THR A 55 3.66 -7.67 -17.87
N GLU A 56 2.70 -8.58 -18.05
CA GLU A 56 2.20 -9.04 -19.35
C GLU A 56 0.91 -8.32 -19.78
N ASN A 57 0.55 -7.21 -19.14
CA ASN A 57 -0.64 -6.43 -19.50
C ASN A 57 -0.32 -5.30 -20.51
N GLU A 58 -1.29 -4.97 -21.36
CA GLU A 58 -1.19 -3.86 -22.34
C GLU A 58 -1.92 -2.61 -21.83
N MET A 59 -1.63 -2.19 -20.59
CA MET A 59 -2.28 -1.03 -19.98
C MET A 59 -1.56 0.27 -20.31
N SER A 60 -2.33 1.32 -20.61
CA SER A 60 -1.78 2.68 -20.73
C SER A 60 -1.48 3.30 -19.37
N ASP A 61 -0.47 4.17 -19.30
CA ASP A 61 -0.05 4.87 -18.07
C ASP A 61 -1.23 5.53 -17.32
N MET A 62 -2.18 6.12 -18.06
CA MET A 62 -3.36 6.74 -17.46
C MET A 62 -4.28 5.71 -16.80
N THR A 63 -4.46 4.56 -17.43
CA THR A 63 -5.31 3.48 -16.88
C THR A 63 -4.67 2.92 -15.62
N GLU A 64 -3.35 2.74 -15.61
CA GLU A 64 -2.59 2.31 -14.45
C GLU A 64 -2.75 3.31 -13.28
N ALA A 65 -2.56 4.61 -13.55
CA ALA A 65 -2.74 5.66 -12.55
C ALA A 65 -4.16 5.71 -11.96
N LEU A 66 -5.19 5.49 -12.80
CA LEU A 66 -6.57 5.42 -12.35
C LEU A 66 -6.83 4.19 -11.47
N LEU A 67 -6.23 3.04 -11.79
CA LEU A 67 -6.34 1.84 -10.96
C LEU A 67 -5.63 2.01 -9.61
N TYR A 68 -4.44 2.63 -9.57
CA TYR A 68 -3.83 3.03 -8.31
C TYR A 68 -4.79 3.91 -7.50
N THR A 69 -5.40 4.92 -8.13
CA THR A 69 -6.35 5.81 -7.46
C THR A 69 -7.58 5.06 -6.92
N ALA A 70 -8.12 4.11 -7.67
CA ALA A 70 -9.24 3.28 -7.25
C ALA A 70 -8.86 2.40 -6.04
N ASP A 71 -7.67 1.79 -6.05
CA ASP A 71 -7.16 1.01 -4.93
C ASP A 71 -7.02 1.85 -3.65
N ARG A 72 -6.47 3.07 -3.76
CA ARG A 72 -6.39 4.01 -2.63
C ARG A 72 -7.77 4.32 -2.06
N ARG A 73 -8.77 4.55 -2.92
CA ARG A 73 -10.15 4.82 -2.47
C ARG A 73 -10.71 3.63 -1.67
N LEU A 74 -10.51 2.40 -2.15
CA LEU A 74 -10.95 1.19 -1.45
C LEU A 74 -10.24 1.01 -0.11
N ASN A 75 -8.95 1.36 -0.04
CA ASN A 75 -8.20 1.33 1.22
C ASN A 75 -8.83 2.26 2.26
N LEU A 76 -9.16 3.49 1.87
CA LEU A 76 -9.84 4.45 2.75
C LEU A 76 -11.22 3.99 3.21
N GLU A 77 -11.97 3.23 2.40
CA GLU A 77 -13.30 2.73 2.79
C GLU A 77 -13.25 1.52 3.72
N THR A 78 -12.17 0.73 3.65
CA THR A 78 -12.10 -0.58 4.31
C THR A 78 -11.29 -0.51 5.61
N ASN A 79 -10.26 0.33 5.66
CA ASN A 79 -9.22 0.28 6.69
C ASN A 79 -9.18 1.54 7.57
N ILE A 80 -9.79 2.66 7.15
CA ILE A 80 -9.83 3.93 7.90
C ILE A 80 -11.28 4.28 8.22
#